data_AF-D3BG40-F1
#
_entry.id   AF-D3BG40-F1
#
_cell.length_a   1.000
_cell.length_b   1.000
_cell.length_c   1.000
_cell.angle_alpha   90.00
_cell.angle_beta   90.00
_cell.angle_gamma   90.00
#
_symmetry.space_group_name_H-M   'P 1'
#
loop_
_entity.id
_entity.type
_entity.pdbx_description
1 polymer ?
#
loop_
_entity_poly.entity_id
_entity_poly.type
_entity_poly.pdbx_seq_one_letter_code
_entity_poly.pdbx_strand_id
1 'polypeptide(L)'
;MDNTDSILGKRSNQETTTSVKKKQKDEQLIIVEEAIELNDLNSLINFNRIYNLYYQCLESRNDIFRSQCVKFFVDYHRFKYIHYFDVQGYIKFIVDVFFDPEFDVFNNMSSFICRAHIPTIQHIHNRIINDKRKRIEIYHECCYFNKIDSLEYDFNGFYNKLLAKNNQVIHEITVKEQIHHCKIQTGNNININSGSNLVNNESRCILPDILLDRIISFSLVDLTTFNIKQNDVEIVLNIACVSKQFFKMVSKYIPNGYYLRGPINLHSEHCAINSLLDFDYDSIKYIKYGEGTDRINQLFERVKEFTIKSDENDHFFNVYSDDYKRWYMIRQSFSDKEGDTYFYHAIERKDYLVHLPAMPNLKRITVTEYYGYKSNYSSFLTSLITSTPNGDGHGIESFRIDIKKDECDYPEFSNLFFLAPLLRLHSNTLKSIVIRYIESCHDDDMELLLQILTDFIPKLEQHSFSFILYADYGKLERACQDGLDRKISSVLRRAVRLRCLWFLHQQQQS
;
A
#
# COMPACT_ATOMS: atom_id res chain seq x y z
N MET A 1 15.51 77.78 -5.24
CA MET A 1 16.18 76.51 -5.54
C MET A 1 16.17 75.70 -4.27
N ASP A 2 15.56 74.52 -4.39
CA ASP A 2 15.42 73.37 -3.50
C ASP A 2 14.57 73.44 -2.22
N ASN A 3 13.48 72.66 -2.32
CA ASN A 3 12.52 72.19 -1.32
C ASN A 3 13.17 71.28 -0.25
N THR A 4 12.63 71.28 0.97
CA THR A 4 11.66 70.25 1.42
C THR A 4 11.23 70.44 2.89
N ASP A 5 9.91 70.31 3.09
CA ASP A 5 9.18 70.40 4.34
C ASP A 5 9.32 69.16 5.24
N SER A 6 9.19 69.35 6.56
CA SER A 6 8.77 68.30 7.50
C SER A 6 7.75 68.86 8.50
N ILE A 7 6.60 68.20 8.59
CA ILE A 7 5.41 68.63 9.34
C ILE A 7 5.29 67.84 10.66
N LEU A 8 5.20 68.63 11.74
CA LEU A 8 4.49 68.48 13.02
C LEU A 8 4.14 67.10 13.59
N GLY A 9 4.55 66.91 14.86
CA GLY A 9 3.94 65.98 15.80
C GLY A 9 2.90 66.60 16.73
N LYS A 10 2.20 65.75 17.50
CA LYS A 10 1.99 65.84 18.97
C LYS A 10 0.97 64.78 19.46
N ARG A 11 1.43 64.02 20.48
CA ARG A 11 0.80 63.57 21.75
C ARG A 11 -0.66 63.08 21.77
N SER A 12 -0.90 61.94 22.46
CA SER A 12 -1.61 61.90 23.75
C SER A 12 -1.87 60.47 24.31
N ASN A 13 -1.38 60.26 25.53
CA ASN A 13 -1.93 59.55 26.70
C ASN A 13 -2.08 58.02 26.82
N GLN A 14 -1.55 57.58 27.97
CA GLN A 14 -1.67 56.30 28.66
C GLN A 14 -3.10 56.01 29.14
N GLU A 15 -3.45 54.73 29.22
CA GLU A 15 -4.15 54.19 30.38
C GLU A 15 -3.64 52.78 30.68
N THR A 16 -3.35 52.57 31.95
CA THR A 16 -2.75 51.35 32.52
C THR A 16 -3.83 50.63 33.29
N THR A 17 -4.06 49.35 33.03
CA THR A 17 -4.77 48.47 33.97
C THR A 17 -4.01 47.16 34.10
N THR A 18 -3.65 46.86 35.35
CA THR A 18 -2.72 45.81 35.75
C THR A 18 -3.49 44.65 36.39
N SER A 19 -3.01 43.42 36.12
CA SER A 19 -3.28 42.15 36.84
C SER A 19 -4.68 41.54 36.60
N VAL A 20 -4.80 40.27 36.23
CA VAL A 20 -4.38 39.09 37.00
C VAL A 20 -3.74 38.02 36.10
N LYS A 21 -2.51 37.65 36.42
CA LYS A 21 -1.83 36.45 35.88
C LYS A 21 -2.57 35.20 36.35
N LYS A 22 -3.34 34.56 35.47
CA LYS A 22 -3.45 33.09 35.49
C LYS A 22 -2.31 32.56 34.62
N LYS A 23 -1.25 32.09 35.27
CA LYS A 23 -0.27 31.18 34.67
C LYS A 23 -1.02 29.90 34.31
N GLN A 24 -1.63 29.84 33.13
CA GLN A 24 -1.75 28.59 32.42
C GLN A 24 -0.36 28.38 31.83
N LYS A 25 0.43 27.54 32.49
CA LYS A 25 1.54 26.88 31.80
C LYS A 25 0.83 26.04 30.75
N ASP A 26 0.70 26.58 29.55
CA ASP A 26 0.56 25.76 28.36
C ASP A 26 1.83 24.91 28.35
N GLU A 27 1.70 23.69 28.86
CA GLU A 27 2.46 22.58 28.34
C GLU A 27 2.09 22.53 26.86
N GLN A 28 2.75 23.39 26.06
CA GLN A 28 2.95 23.12 24.65
C GLN A 28 3.58 21.75 24.65
N LEU A 29 2.76 20.73 24.42
CA LEU A 29 3.20 19.43 24.01
C LEU A 29 4.23 19.72 22.93
N ILE A 30 5.49 19.47 23.24
CA ILE A 30 6.53 19.40 22.23
C ILE A 30 6.15 18.15 21.44
N ILE A 31 5.19 18.32 20.51
CA ILE A 31 5.01 17.40 19.41
C ILE A 31 6.38 17.42 18.77
N VAL A 32 7.14 16.35 18.97
CA VAL A 32 8.44 16.19 18.34
C VAL A 32 8.16 16.32 16.85
N GLU A 33 8.51 17.48 16.28
CA GLU A 33 8.45 17.79 14.87
C GLU A 33 9.46 16.89 14.16
N GLU A 34 9.17 15.59 14.09
CA GLU A 34 9.57 14.83 12.93
C GLU A 34 8.98 15.56 11.73
N ALA A 35 9.79 15.85 10.71
CA ALA A 35 9.37 16.58 9.52
C ALA A 35 8.09 15.97 8.93
N ILE A 36 6.95 16.55 9.29
CA ILE A 36 5.62 16.21 8.80
C ILE A 36 5.35 17.18 7.66
N GLU A 37 5.09 16.63 6.48
CA GLU A 37 4.83 17.41 5.28
C GLU A 37 3.39 17.18 4.84
N LEU A 38 2.47 18.07 5.21
CA LEU A 38 1.04 17.95 4.84
C LEU A 38 0.78 18.00 3.32
N ASN A 39 1.78 18.31 2.51
CA ASN A 39 1.69 18.33 1.05
C ASN A 39 2.23 17.04 0.40
N ASP A 40 2.92 16.17 1.15
CA ASP A 40 3.43 14.89 0.66
C ASP A 40 2.35 13.81 0.78
N LEU A 41 1.53 13.72 -0.28
CA LEU A 41 0.42 12.78 -0.40
C LEU A 41 0.86 11.37 -0.83
N ASN A 42 2.16 11.09 -0.93
CA ASN A 42 2.67 9.81 -1.44
C ASN A 42 3.49 9.04 -0.43
N SER A 43 4.23 9.70 0.45
CA SER A 43 5.12 9.01 1.39
C SER A 43 4.35 8.18 2.42
N LEU A 44 4.68 6.88 2.46
CA LEU A 44 4.16 5.96 3.47
C LEU A 44 4.58 6.36 4.90
N ILE A 45 5.80 6.87 5.06
CA ILE A 45 6.32 7.32 6.37
C ILE A 45 5.58 8.55 6.83
N ASN A 46 5.45 9.56 5.96
CA ASN A 46 4.75 10.80 6.28
C ASN A 46 3.28 10.52 6.61
N PHE A 47 2.63 9.64 5.83
CA PHE A 47 1.27 9.21 6.12
C PHE A 47 1.14 8.58 7.50
N ASN A 48 2.03 7.64 7.88
CA ASN A 48 1.95 7.00 9.20
C ASN A 48 2.24 7.98 10.35
N ARG A 49 3.11 8.98 10.14
CA ARG A 49 3.30 10.08 11.11
C ARG A 49 2.02 10.86 11.33
N ILE A 50 1.37 11.30 10.25
CA ILE A 50 0.13 12.09 10.32
C ILE A 50 -1.02 11.25 10.90
N TYR A 51 -1.09 9.96 10.55
CA TYR A 51 -2.04 9.03 11.13
C TYR A 51 -1.88 8.92 12.66
N ASN A 52 -0.65 8.77 13.15
CA ASN A 52 -0.38 8.76 14.59
C ASN A 52 -0.61 10.11 15.27
N LEU A 53 -0.27 11.21 14.57
CA LEU A 53 -0.49 12.56 15.05
C LEU A 53 -1.97 12.84 15.32
N TYR A 54 -2.89 12.34 14.48
CA TYR A 54 -4.33 12.47 14.72
C TYR A 54 -4.71 11.97 16.13
N TYR A 55 -4.25 10.79 16.52
CA TYR A 55 -4.57 10.21 17.83
C TYR A 55 -3.87 10.93 18.99
N GLN A 56 -2.64 11.41 18.80
CA GLN A 56 -1.95 12.27 19.80
C GLN A 56 -2.69 13.60 19.99
N CYS A 57 -3.18 14.21 18.91
CA CYS A 57 -3.98 15.42 18.93
C CYS A 57 -5.37 15.18 19.54
N LEU A 58 -5.92 13.98 19.39
CA LEU A 58 -7.17 13.58 20.03
C LEU A 58 -7.04 13.54 21.56
N GLU A 59 -5.93 13.01 22.08
CA GLU A 59 -5.63 12.98 23.52
C GLU A 59 -5.37 14.38 24.08
N SER A 60 -4.63 15.21 23.34
CA SER A 60 -4.27 16.58 23.74
C SER A 60 -5.33 17.65 23.43
N ARG A 61 -6.45 17.25 22.79
CA ARG A 61 -7.54 18.13 22.34
C ARG A 61 -7.07 19.28 21.43
N ASN A 62 -6.16 18.97 20.52
CA ASN A 62 -5.66 19.92 19.54
C ASN A 62 -6.44 19.79 18.22
N ASP A 63 -7.58 20.48 18.15
CA ASP A 63 -8.55 20.32 17.07
C ASP A 63 -8.06 20.86 15.72
N ILE A 64 -7.18 21.87 15.75
CA ILE A 64 -6.59 22.47 14.54
C ILE A 64 -5.74 21.44 13.81
N PHE A 65 -4.79 20.80 14.50
CA PHE A 65 -3.94 19.78 13.90
C PHE A 65 -4.73 18.51 13.57
N ARG A 66 -5.70 18.12 14.40
CA ARG A 66 -6.62 17.02 14.08
C ARG A 66 -7.35 17.24 12.76
N SER A 67 -7.88 18.45 12.55
CA SER A 67 -8.55 18.83 11.29
C SER A 67 -7.61 18.72 10.09
N GLN A 68 -6.36 19.15 10.24
CA GLN A 68 -5.33 19.01 9.20
C GLN A 68 -5.01 17.54 8.91
N CYS A 69 -4.93 16.69 9.93
CA CYS A 69 -4.70 15.25 9.75
C CYS A 69 -5.85 14.58 8.99
N VAL A 70 -7.10 14.92 9.33
CA VAL A 70 -8.29 14.41 8.62
C VAL A 70 -8.29 14.86 7.17
N LYS A 71 -8.05 16.15 6.90
CA LYS A 71 -7.97 16.67 5.54
C LYS A 71 -6.86 15.96 4.74
N PHE A 72 -5.67 15.81 5.32
CA PHE A 72 -4.58 15.08 4.70
C PHE A 72 -4.96 13.64 4.39
N PHE A 73 -5.60 12.92 5.33
CA PHE A 73 -6.04 11.54 5.11
C PHE A 73 -7.00 11.44 3.91
N VAL A 74 -7.96 12.37 3.80
CA VAL A 74 -8.89 12.42 2.67
C VAL A 74 -8.15 12.67 1.36
N ASP A 75 -7.26 13.65 1.32
CA ASP A 75 -6.49 13.99 0.11
C ASP A 75 -5.53 12.86 -0.28
N TYR A 76 -4.88 12.22 0.69
CA TYR A 76 -3.98 11.07 0.48
C TYR A 76 -4.70 9.89 -0.17
N HIS A 77 -5.90 9.56 0.30
CA HIS A 77 -6.67 8.42 -0.20
C HIS A 77 -7.48 8.73 -1.46
N ARG A 78 -7.59 10.00 -1.85
CA ARG A 78 -8.42 10.45 -2.97
C ARG A 78 -8.16 9.64 -4.24
N PHE A 79 -6.90 9.36 -4.57
CA PHE A 79 -6.52 8.66 -5.79
C PHE A 79 -6.15 7.18 -5.63
N LYS A 80 -6.12 6.67 -4.38
CA LYS A 80 -5.60 5.33 -4.07
C LYS A 80 -6.72 4.28 -4.05
N TYR A 81 -6.40 3.05 -4.43
CA TYR A 81 -7.32 1.91 -4.39
C TYR A 81 -6.95 0.92 -3.28
N ILE A 82 -7.92 0.10 -2.87
CA ILE A 82 -7.84 -0.79 -1.70
C ILE A 82 -6.65 -1.75 -1.69
N HIS A 83 -6.05 -2.06 -2.85
CA HIS A 83 -4.89 -2.93 -2.94
C HIS A 83 -3.56 -2.19 -2.69
N TYR A 84 -3.57 -0.86 -2.51
CA TYR A 84 -2.40 -0.05 -2.19
C TYR A 84 -2.41 0.55 -0.78
N PHE A 85 -3.35 0.15 0.09
CA PHE A 85 -3.39 0.64 1.46
C PHE A 85 -3.96 -0.36 2.46
N ASP A 86 -3.67 -0.13 3.75
CA ASP A 86 -4.24 -0.89 4.86
C ASP A 86 -5.75 -0.61 4.99
N VAL A 87 -6.56 -1.53 4.48
CA VAL A 87 -8.02 -1.44 4.52
C VAL A 87 -8.55 -1.40 5.97
N GLN A 88 -7.92 -2.11 6.91
CA GLN A 88 -8.39 -2.13 8.30
C GLN A 88 -8.08 -0.81 9.02
N GLY A 89 -6.87 -0.29 8.84
CA GLY A 89 -6.44 1.02 9.33
C GLY A 89 -7.29 2.15 8.74
N TYR A 90 -7.59 2.08 7.44
CA TYR A 90 -8.48 3.00 6.73
C TYR A 90 -9.91 3.00 7.33
N ILE A 91 -10.53 1.84 7.47
CA ILE A 91 -11.87 1.69 8.08
C ILE A 91 -11.88 2.22 9.51
N LYS A 92 -10.86 1.85 10.31
CA LYS A 92 -10.73 2.30 11.70
C LYS A 92 -10.69 3.82 11.78
N PHE A 93 -9.85 4.48 10.96
CA PHE A 93 -9.71 5.92 10.98
C PHE A 93 -11.01 6.63 10.64
N ILE A 94 -11.71 6.20 9.60
CA ILE A 94 -13.01 6.79 9.21
C ILE A 94 -14.04 6.67 10.33
N VAL A 95 -14.14 5.49 10.95
CA VAL A 95 -15.06 5.26 12.07
C VAL A 95 -14.69 6.13 13.28
N ASP A 96 -13.39 6.28 13.57
CA ASP A 96 -12.93 7.12 14.67
C ASP A 96 -13.22 8.60 14.41
N VAL A 97 -12.97 9.09 13.19
CA VAL A 97 -13.28 10.47 12.79
C VAL A 97 -14.79 10.74 12.79
N PHE A 98 -15.62 9.76 12.43
CA PHE A 98 -17.08 9.89 12.54
C PHE A 98 -17.53 10.20 13.98
N PHE A 99 -16.87 9.58 14.96
CA PHE A 99 -17.11 9.80 16.38
C PHE A 99 -16.17 10.81 17.02
N ASP A 100 -15.48 11.62 16.21
CA ASP A 100 -14.58 12.67 16.69
C ASP A 100 -15.38 13.70 17.52
N PRO A 101 -14.90 14.13 18.70
CA PRO A 101 -15.67 15.03 19.57
C PRO A 101 -16.01 16.36 18.89
N GLU A 102 -15.17 16.84 17.99
CA GLU A 102 -15.36 18.14 17.33
C GLU A 102 -15.98 17.98 15.94
N PHE A 103 -17.08 18.69 15.72
CA PHE A 103 -17.80 18.64 14.44
C PHE A 103 -16.97 19.21 13.29
N ASP A 104 -16.14 20.24 13.54
CA ASP A 104 -15.29 20.84 12.52
C ASP A 104 -14.18 19.90 12.04
N VAL A 105 -13.65 19.05 12.93
CA VAL A 105 -12.69 18.00 12.54
C VAL A 105 -13.38 16.99 11.63
N PHE A 106 -14.58 16.56 12.00
CA PHE A 106 -15.40 15.68 11.17
C PHE A 106 -15.77 16.30 9.82
N ASN A 107 -16.07 17.59 9.75
CA ASN A 107 -16.42 18.28 8.51
C ASN A 107 -15.31 18.24 7.45
N ASN A 108 -14.06 17.99 7.84
CA ASN A 108 -12.97 17.77 6.89
C ASN A 108 -13.11 16.43 6.13
N MET A 109 -14.01 15.54 6.56
CA MET A 109 -14.43 14.35 5.79
C MET A 109 -15.49 14.67 4.73
N SER A 110 -15.99 15.90 4.60
CA SER A 110 -17.04 16.24 3.62
C SER A 110 -16.60 16.02 2.16
N SER A 111 -15.30 16.18 1.86
CA SER A 111 -14.72 15.88 0.55
C SER A 111 -14.33 14.41 0.38
N PHE A 112 -14.53 13.58 1.40
CA PHE A 112 -14.17 12.18 1.38
C PHE A 112 -15.11 11.39 0.47
N ILE A 113 -14.53 10.87 -0.60
CA ILE A 113 -15.18 9.95 -1.51
C ILE A 113 -14.73 8.56 -1.08
N CYS A 114 -15.53 7.89 -0.24
CA CYS A 114 -15.34 6.46 0.02
C CYS A 114 -15.55 5.74 -1.31
N ARG A 115 -14.45 5.42 -1.98
CA ARG A 115 -14.50 4.81 -3.31
C ARG A 115 -15.28 3.51 -3.23
N ALA A 116 -15.94 3.20 -4.32
CA ALA A 116 -17.13 2.40 -4.36
C ALA A 116 -16.97 0.92 -3.96
N HIS A 117 -15.85 0.46 -3.38
CA HIS A 117 -15.72 -0.92 -2.89
C HIS A 117 -16.77 -1.25 -1.81
N ILE A 118 -17.86 -1.89 -2.25
CA ILE A 118 -19.07 -2.19 -1.48
C ILE A 118 -18.72 -2.89 -0.15
N PRO A 119 -17.85 -3.92 -0.09
CA PRO A 119 -17.52 -4.58 1.17
C PRO A 119 -16.87 -3.63 2.19
N THR A 120 -16.00 -2.71 1.76
CA THR A 120 -15.38 -1.73 2.66
C THR A 120 -16.41 -0.76 3.20
N ILE A 121 -17.29 -0.25 2.34
CA ILE A 121 -18.37 0.66 2.72
C ILE A 121 -19.34 0.00 3.70
N GLN A 122 -19.77 -1.23 3.42
CA GLN A 122 -20.61 -2.03 4.32
C GLN A 122 -19.93 -2.26 5.67
N HIS A 123 -18.61 -2.49 5.69
CA HIS A 123 -17.89 -2.68 6.95
C HIS A 123 -17.80 -1.37 7.76
N ILE A 124 -17.53 -0.23 7.12
CA ILE A 124 -17.57 1.09 7.79
C ILE A 124 -18.97 1.32 8.37
N HIS A 125 -20.01 1.18 7.54
CA HIS A 125 -21.41 1.31 7.93
C HIS A 125 -21.73 0.45 9.16
N ASN A 126 -21.42 -0.86 9.08
CA ASN A 126 -21.69 -1.83 10.13
C ASN A 126 -20.96 -1.49 11.45
N ARG A 127 -19.75 -0.93 11.39
CA ARG A 127 -19.05 -0.48 12.60
C ARG A 127 -19.73 0.74 13.21
N ILE A 128 -20.14 1.71 12.40
CA ILE A 128 -20.79 2.92 12.91
C ILE A 128 -22.15 2.59 13.55
N ILE A 129 -23.01 1.81 12.89
CA ILE A 129 -24.36 1.50 13.42
C ILE A 129 -24.32 0.67 14.70
N ASN A 130 -23.28 -0.15 14.88
CA ASN A 130 -23.12 -1.00 16.05
C ASN A 130 -22.24 -0.36 17.13
N ASP A 131 -21.71 0.85 16.89
CA ASP A 131 -20.93 1.58 17.88
C ASP A 131 -21.84 2.06 19.02
N LYS A 132 -21.31 2.06 20.24
CA LYS A 132 -22.05 2.49 21.44
C LYS A 132 -22.16 4.01 21.52
N ARG A 133 -21.27 4.76 20.85
CA ARG A 133 -21.19 6.22 20.82
C ARG A 133 -22.29 6.78 19.89
N LYS A 134 -23.57 6.69 20.26
CA LYS A 134 -24.68 7.07 19.36
C LYS A 134 -24.55 8.52 18.83
N ARG A 135 -24.38 8.70 17.50
CA ARG A 135 -24.38 9.98 16.77
C ARG A 135 -25.30 9.91 15.54
N ILE A 136 -26.58 9.69 15.78
CA ILE A 136 -27.58 9.34 14.75
C ILE A 136 -27.91 10.52 13.82
N GLU A 137 -27.85 11.75 14.30
CA GLU A 137 -28.34 12.93 13.56
C GLU A 137 -27.47 13.32 12.33
N ILE A 138 -26.20 12.91 12.28
CA ILE A 138 -25.25 13.27 11.21
C ILE A 138 -25.14 12.16 10.14
N TYR A 139 -25.79 11.02 10.36
CA TYR A 139 -25.58 9.79 9.59
C TYR A 139 -25.98 9.88 8.11
N HIS A 140 -27.01 10.67 7.80
CA HIS A 140 -27.58 10.75 6.45
C HIS A 140 -26.80 11.67 5.48
N GLU A 141 -25.88 12.51 5.95
CA GLU A 141 -25.20 13.45 5.05
C GLU A 141 -23.84 12.97 4.55
N CYS A 142 -23.33 11.84 5.06
CA CYS A 142 -21.96 11.39 4.82
C CYS A 142 -21.82 10.14 3.93
N CYS A 143 -20.69 10.05 3.22
CA CYS A 143 -20.11 8.82 2.67
C CYS A 143 -21.03 7.89 1.85
N TYR A 144 -21.72 8.40 0.80
CA TYR A 144 -22.59 7.58 -0.06
C TYR A 144 -23.65 6.75 0.69
N PHE A 145 -23.92 7.02 1.97
CA PHE A 145 -24.90 6.24 2.75
C PHE A 145 -26.32 6.44 2.21
N ASN A 146 -26.58 7.58 1.57
CA ASN A 146 -27.82 7.80 0.80
C ASN A 146 -27.97 6.90 -0.44
N LYS A 147 -26.87 6.29 -0.92
CA LYS A 147 -26.91 5.25 -1.95
C LYS A 147 -27.06 3.85 -1.35
N ILE A 148 -26.81 3.66 -0.04
CA ILE A 148 -27.06 2.38 0.64
C ILE A 148 -28.55 2.08 0.76
N ASP A 149 -29.43 3.08 0.65
CA ASP A 149 -30.88 2.84 0.53
C ASP A 149 -31.25 1.96 -0.68
N SER A 150 -30.37 1.85 -1.70
CA SER A 150 -30.52 0.90 -2.82
C SER A 150 -30.07 -0.54 -2.51
N LEU A 151 -29.36 -0.76 -1.40
CA LEU A 151 -28.97 -2.06 -0.86
C LEU A 151 -29.98 -2.52 0.20
N GLU A 152 -31.26 -2.68 -0.17
CA GLU A 152 -32.33 -3.23 0.70
C GLU A 152 -32.21 -2.85 2.19
N TYR A 153 -32.00 -1.56 2.45
CA TYR A 153 -31.80 -1.09 3.81
C TYR A 153 -33.16 -0.97 4.50
N ASP A 154 -33.47 -1.92 5.38
CA ASP A 154 -34.62 -1.82 6.28
C ASP A 154 -34.29 -0.89 7.46
N PHE A 155 -34.28 0.42 7.18
CA PHE A 155 -34.15 1.47 8.20
C PHE A 155 -35.13 1.24 9.36
N ASN A 156 -36.37 0.84 9.04
CA ASN A 156 -37.38 0.52 10.05
C ASN A 156 -36.96 -0.68 10.91
N GLY A 157 -36.39 -1.72 10.32
CA GLY A 157 -35.83 -2.88 11.02
C GLY A 157 -34.67 -2.51 11.94
N PHE A 158 -33.78 -1.61 11.53
CA PHE A 158 -32.71 -1.10 12.39
C PHE A 158 -33.25 -0.24 13.54
N TYR A 159 -34.11 0.74 13.24
CA TYR A 159 -34.72 1.63 14.23
C TYR A 159 -35.54 0.83 15.26
N ASN A 160 -36.30 -0.16 14.80
CA ASN A 160 -37.07 -1.06 15.66
C ASN A 160 -36.18 -1.97 16.51
N LYS A 161 -35.04 -2.45 16.00
CA LYS A 161 -34.04 -3.20 16.81
C LYS A 161 -33.40 -2.33 17.89
N LEU A 162 -33.21 -1.04 17.61
CA LEU A 162 -32.62 -0.07 18.54
C LEU A 162 -33.61 0.33 19.65
N LEU A 163 -34.89 0.50 19.30
CA LEU A 163 -36.00 0.66 20.24
C LEU A 163 -36.22 -0.61 21.08
N ALA A 164 -36.14 -1.80 20.46
CA ALA A 164 -36.28 -3.08 21.14
C ALA A 164 -35.14 -3.34 22.15
N LYS A 165 -33.89 -2.95 21.82
CA LYS A 165 -32.76 -3.03 22.76
C LYS A 165 -32.93 -2.10 23.97
N ASN A 166 -33.47 -0.90 23.78
CA ASN A 166 -33.77 0.01 24.89
C ASN A 166 -34.91 -0.54 25.79
N ASN A 167 -35.87 -1.28 25.23
CA ASN A 167 -36.93 -1.94 26.00
C ASN A 167 -36.46 -3.24 26.68
N GLN A 168 -35.46 -3.94 26.13
CA GLN A 168 -34.86 -5.13 26.77
C GLN A 168 -34.03 -4.78 28.01
N VAL A 169 -33.40 -3.61 28.06
CA VAL A 169 -32.68 -3.13 29.25
C VAL A 169 -33.62 -2.86 30.43
N ILE A 170 -34.90 -2.55 30.17
CA ILE A 170 -35.92 -2.42 31.22
C ILE A 170 -36.39 -3.80 31.71
N HIS A 171 -36.33 -4.85 30.87
CA HIS A 171 -36.77 -6.18 31.24
C HIS A 171 -35.68 -7.04 31.92
N GLU A 172 -34.40 -6.78 31.66
CA GLU A 172 -33.26 -7.47 32.31
C GLU A 172 -33.03 -7.04 33.76
N ILE A 173 -33.51 -5.87 34.18
CA ILE A 173 -33.48 -5.45 35.59
C ILE A 173 -34.52 -6.23 36.41
N THR A 174 -35.63 -6.67 35.80
CA THR A 174 -36.69 -7.43 36.48
C THR A 174 -36.42 -8.94 36.56
N VAL A 175 -35.49 -9.49 35.77
CA VAL A 175 -35.22 -10.95 35.70
C VAL A 175 -34.02 -11.38 36.56
N LYS A 176 -33.17 -10.44 37.02
CA LYS A 176 -32.03 -10.76 37.91
C LYS A 176 -32.42 -11.08 39.36
N GLU A 177 -33.68 -10.93 39.77
CA GLU A 177 -34.15 -11.35 41.09
C GLU A 177 -34.71 -12.79 41.16
N GLN A 178 -34.71 -13.57 40.07
CA GLN A 178 -35.32 -14.92 40.07
C GLN A 178 -34.45 -16.09 39.58
N ILE A 179 -33.14 -15.90 39.38
CA ILE A 179 -32.23 -17.02 39.06
C ILE A 179 -31.26 -17.23 40.21
N HIS A 180 -31.79 -17.66 41.34
CA HIS A 180 -31.03 -18.17 42.48
C HIS A 180 -31.44 -19.61 42.81
N HIS A 181 -31.56 -20.50 41.82
CA HIS A 181 -31.63 -21.95 42.07
C HIS A 181 -31.44 -22.76 40.78
N CYS A 182 -30.20 -23.13 40.46
CA CYS A 182 -29.94 -24.41 39.77
C CYS A 182 -28.46 -24.81 39.94
N LYS A 183 -28.18 -25.50 41.04
CA LYS A 183 -27.00 -26.38 41.15
C LYS A 183 -27.26 -27.58 40.27
N ILE A 184 -26.48 -27.76 39.21
CA ILE A 184 -26.34 -29.07 38.56
C ILE A 184 -25.04 -29.69 39.07
N GLN A 185 -25.23 -30.78 39.81
CA GLN A 185 -24.21 -31.68 40.32
C GLN A 185 -23.50 -32.37 39.15
N THR A 186 -22.21 -32.12 38.99
CA THR A 186 -21.31 -33.05 38.29
C THR A 186 -20.82 -34.08 39.32
N GLY A 187 -21.29 -35.32 39.16
CA GLY A 187 -20.94 -36.45 40.01
C GLY A 187 -19.46 -36.78 39.94
N ASN A 188 -18.74 -36.50 41.03
CA ASN A 188 -17.41 -37.03 41.28
C ASN A 188 -17.55 -38.25 42.19
N ASN A 189 -17.32 -39.43 41.61
CA ASN A 189 -17.08 -40.65 42.37
C ASN A 189 -16.14 -41.57 41.60
N ILE A 190 -14.84 -41.20 41.55
CA ILE A 190 -13.77 -42.19 41.44
C ILE A 190 -12.65 -41.75 42.39
N ASN A 191 -12.54 -42.50 43.47
CA ASN A 191 -11.52 -42.42 44.47
C ASN A 191 -10.45 -43.48 44.11
N ILE A 192 -9.31 -43.08 43.54
CA ILE A 192 -8.09 -43.90 43.57
C ILE A 192 -6.92 -42.98 43.91
N ASN A 193 -6.57 -43.02 45.19
CA ASN A 193 -5.23 -42.79 45.68
C ASN A 193 -4.26 -43.74 44.96
N SER A 194 -3.38 -43.21 44.13
CA SER A 194 -2.01 -43.72 44.04
C SER A 194 -1.09 -42.58 43.64
N GLY A 195 -0.25 -42.17 44.57
CA GLY A 195 0.78 -41.18 44.33
C GLY A 195 1.74 -41.65 43.25
N SER A 196 1.86 -40.85 42.20
CA SER A 196 3.06 -40.82 41.37
C SER A 196 3.32 -39.35 41.06
N ASN A 197 4.47 -38.87 41.50
CA ASN A 197 5.01 -37.56 41.14
C ASN A 197 4.96 -37.42 39.61
N LEU A 198 3.97 -36.68 39.11
CA LEU A 198 3.92 -36.26 37.72
C LEU A 198 4.93 -35.14 37.59
N VAL A 199 6.20 -35.54 37.45
CA VAL A 199 7.21 -34.73 36.79
C VAL A 199 6.57 -34.31 35.48
N ASN A 200 6.35 -33.01 35.33
CA ASN A 200 5.88 -32.40 34.10
C ASN A 200 7.02 -32.53 33.08
N ASN A 201 7.24 -33.75 32.59
CA ASN A 201 8.06 -34.01 31.44
C ASN A 201 7.26 -33.43 30.28
N GLU A 202 7.54 -32.17 29.96
CA GLU A 202 7.26 -31.60 28.65
C GLU A 202 7.84 -32.58 27.62
N SER A 203 7.01 -33.52 27.15
CA SER A 203 7.40 -34.43 26.10
C SER A 203 7.60 -33.56 24.87
N ARG A 204 8.85 -33.20 24.58
CA ARG A 204 9.26 -32.61 23.31
C ARG A 204 9.03 -33.66 22.24
N CYS A 205 7.79 -33.79 21.79
CA CYS A 205 7.43 -34.59 20.64
C CYS A 205 7.96 -33.86 19.41
N ILE A 206 9.21 -34.13 19.05
CA ILE A 206 9.81 -33.64 17.81
C ILE A 206 9.26 -34.51 16.69
N LEU A 207 8.30 -33.98 15.91
CA LEU A 207 7.83 -34.69 14.73
C LEU A 207 8.97 -34.75 13.69
N PRO A 208 9.30 -35.94 13.16
CA PRO A 208 10.17 -36.08 12.00
C PRO A 208 9.64 -35.29 10.80
N ASP A 209 10.53 -34.63 10.06
CA ASP A 209 10.19 -33.82 8.88
C ASP A 209 9.29 -34.56 7.89
N ILE A 210 9.49 -35.87 7.70
CA ILE A 210 8.70 -36.67 6.75
C ILE A 210 7.25 -36.89 7.19
N LEU A 211 7.00 -36.97 8.50
CA LEU A 211 5.64 -37.08 9.05
C LEU A 211 4.95 -35.72 9.02
N LEU A 212 5.71 -34.65 9.29
CA LEU A 212 5.23 -33.29 9.15
C LEU A 212 4.88 -32.97 7.69
N ASP A 213 5.69 -33.42 6.72
CA ASP A 213 5.44 -33.34 5.28
C ASP A 213 4.14 -34.03 4.91
N ARG A 214 3.95 -35.24 5.43
CA ARG A 214 2.75 -36.03 5.18
C ARG A 214 1.53 -35.38 5.78
N ILE A 215 1.58 -34.87 7.02
CA ILE A 215 0.45 -34.18 7.65
C ILE A 215 0.07 -32.92 6.88
N ILE A 216 1.07 -32.11 6.51
CA ILE A 216 0.87 -30.89 5.73
C ILE A 216 0.31 -31.25 4.36
N SER A 217 0.97 -32.11 3.58
CA SER A 217 0.46 -32.54 2.28
C SER A 217 -0.95 -33.12 2.37
N PHE A 218 -1.26 -33.97 3.35
CA PHE A 218 -2.62 -34.51 3.54
C PHE A 218 -3.67 -33.43 3.83
N SER A 219 -3.31 -32.41 4.61
CA SER A 219 -4.18 -31.26 4.90
C SER A 219 -4.34 -30.33 3.68
N LEU A 220 -3.44 -30.45 2.70
CA LEU A 220 -3.37 -29.64 1.49
C LEU A 220 -3.84 -30.42 0.22
N VAL A 221 -4.19 -31.71 0.32
CA VAL A 221 -4.46 -32.61 -0.83
C VAL A 221 -5.72 -32.24 -1.62
N ASP A 222 -6.63 -31.43 -1.08
CA ASP A 222 -7.79 -30.88 -1.83
C ASP A 222 -7.53 -29.50 -2.48
N LEU A 223 -6.29 -29.01 -2.52
CA LEU A 223 -5.94 -27.67 -3.03
C LEU A 223 -5.60 -27.61 -4.54
N THR A 224 -6.03 -28.60 -5.32
CA THR A 224 -5.58 -28.76 -6.72
C THR A 224 -6.08 -27.70 -7.71
N THR A 225 -6.81 -26.68 -7.30
CA THR A 225 -7.10 -25.51 -8.15
C THR A 225 -7.19 -24.26 -7.28
N PHE A 226 -6.92 -23.10 -7.89
CA PHE A 226 -6.79 -21.74 -7.31
C PHE A 226 -7.95 -21.23 -6.41
N ASN A 227 -8.86 -22.09 -5.96
CA ASN A 227 -10.07 -21.76 -5.22
C ASN A 227 -9.94 -22.07 -3.72
N ILE A 228 -8.85 -21.63 -3.10
CA ILE A 228 -8.67 -21.77 -1.65
C ILE A 228 -9.53 -20.71 -0.98
N LYS A 229 -10.50 -21.13 -0.15
CA LYS A 229 -11.23 -20.17 0.69
C LYS A 229 -10.21 -19.49 1.61
N GLN A 230 -10.27 -18.16 1.69
CA GLN A 230 -9.34 -17.32 2.44
C GLN A 230 -9.08 -17.80 3.89
N ASN A 231 -10.11 -18.41 4.51
CA ASN A 231 -10.04 -18.98 5.86
C ASN A 231 -9.08 -20.17 6.00
N ASP A 232 -8.92 -21.01 4.97
CA ASP A 232 -8.10 -22.23 5.06
C ASP A 232 -6.60 -21.89 4.99
N VAL A 233 -6.25 -20.85 4.22
CA VAL A 233 -4.87 -20.33 4.17
C VAL A 233 -4.49 -19.61 5.45
N GLU A 234 -5.42 -18.86 6.03
CA GLU A 234 -5.20 -18.16 7.29
C GLU A 234 -4.90 -19.13 8.44
N ILE A 235 -5.60 -20.26 8.52
CA ILE A 235 -5.34 -21.32 9.50
C ILE A 235 -3.96 -21.94 9.30
N VAL A 236 -3.60 -22.30 8.06
CA VAL A 236 -2.30 -22.92 7.75
C VAL A 236 -1.13 -21.96 8.02
N LEU A 237 -1.29 -20.67 7.69
CA LEU A 237 -0.26 -19.65 7.95
C LEU A 237 -0.15 -19.32 9.44
N ASN A 238 -1.26 -19.28 10.19
CA ASN A 238 -1.24 -19.09 11.64
C ASN A 238 -0.55 -20.26 12.37
N ILE A 239 -0.73 -21.49 11.89
CA ILE A 239 -0.01 -22.68 12.40
C ILE A 239 1.47 -22.65 11.98
N ALA A 240 1.80 -22.14 10.80
CA ALA A 240 3.19 -22.01 10.36
C ALA A 240 3.99 -20.96 11.18
N CYS A 241 3.31 -19.97 11.78
CA CYS A 241 3.94 -18.91 12.57
C CYS A 241 4.45 -19.33 13.97
N VAL A 242 4.18 -20.57 14.40
CA VAL A 242 4.63 -21.12 15.70
C VAL A 242 5.83 -22.08 15.60
N SER A 243 6.26 -22.50 14.41
CA SER A 243 7.42 -23.39 14.26
C SER A 243 8.21 -23.16 12.96
N LYS A 244 9.53 -22.93 13.10
CA LYS A 244 10.48 -22.79 11.98
C LYS A 244 10.47 -24.00 11.04
N GLN A 245 10.32 -25.20 11.61
CA GLN A 245 10.30 -26.45 10.86
C GLN A 245 9.01 -26.53 10.03
N PHE A 246 7.87 -26.16 10.62
CA PHE A 246 6.57 -26.14 9.94
C PHE A 246 6.53 -25.10 8.82
N PHE A 247 7.03 -23.88 9.08
CA PHE A 247 7.13 -22.84 8.05
C PHE A 247 7.99 -23.27 6.86
N LYS A 248 9.16 -23.87 7.11
CA LYS A 248 10.06 -24.40 6.07
C LYS A 248 9.39 -25.49 5.22
N MET A 249 8.42 -26.21 5.76
CA MET A 249 7.65 -27.21 5.02
C MET A 249 6.52 -26.57 4.22
N VAL A 250 5.69 -25.75 4.87
CA VAL A 250 4.57 -25.04 4.22
C VAL A 250 5.06 -24.15 3.07
N SER A 251 6.21 -23.50 3.22
CA SER A 251 6.80 -22.66 2.17
C SER A 251 7.19 -23.44 0.90
N LYS A 252 7.33 -24.77 0.95
CA LYS A 252 7.55 -25.60 -0.25
C LYS A 252 6.27 -25.78 -1.07
N TYR A 253 5.11 -25.69 -0.41
CA TYR A 253 3.80 -25.93 -1.00
C TYR A 253 3.06 -24.64 -1.37
N ILE A 254 3.50 -23.49 -0.84
CA ILE A 254 2.98 -22.17 -1.18
C ILE A 254 4.02 -21.46 -2.05
N PRO A 255 3.94 -21.54 -3.39
CA PRO A 255 4.87 -20.83 -4.26
C PRO A 255 4.72 -19.31 -4.06
N ASN A 256 5.82 -18.63 -3.74
CA ASN A 256 6.01 -17.17 -3.79
C ASN A 256 4.81 -16.32 -3.35
N GLY A 257 4.43 -16.37 -2.07
CA GLY A 257 3.30 -15.52 -1.65
C GLY A 257 2.78 -15.67 -0.22
N TYR A 258 3.57 -16.06 0.77
CA TYR A 258 3.07 -16.15 2.15
C TYR A 258 2.47 -14.81 2.63
N TYR A 259 3.02 -13.67 2.21
CA TYR A 259 2.51 -12.34 2.54
C TYR A 259 1.16 -12.02 1.87
N LEU A 260 0.73 -12.75 0.84
CA LEU A 260 -0.46 -12.43 0.03
C LEU A 260 -1.80 -12.91 0.62
N ARG A 261 -1.83 -13.61 1.76
CA ARG A 261 -3.02 -14.40 2.13
C ARG A 261 -3.52 -14.32 3.57
N GLY A 262 -3.19 -13.27 4.33
CA GLY A 262 -3.88 -13.00 5.60
C GLY A 262 -3.10 -12.07 6.53
N PRO A 263 -3.70 -11.67 7.66
CA PRO A 263 -3.03 -10.90 8.71
C PRO A 263 -2.01 -11.80 9.42
N ILE A 264 -0.90 -12.12 8.73
CA ILE A 264 0.21 -12.82 9.36
C ILE A 264 0.67 -11.97 10.54
N ASN A 265 0.79 -12.59 11.70
CA ASN A 265 1.37 -11.96 12.86
C ASN A 265 2.89 -11.77 12.66
N LEU A 266 3.26 -10.74 11.88
CA LEU A 266 4.64 -10.27 11.72
C LEU A 266 5.27 -9.85 13.06
N HIS A 267 4.46 -9.66 14.11
CA HIS A 267 4.94 -9.34 15.46
C HIS A 267 5.46 -10.59 16.21
N SER A 268 5.29 -11.80 15.68
CA SER A 268 5.90 -12.99 16.28
C SER A 268 7.41 -12.96 16.09
N GLU A 269 8.17 -13.06 17.18
CA GLU A 269 9.63 -13.25 17.18
C GLU A 269 10.08 -14.54 16.44
N HIS A 270 9.13 -15.43 16.17
CA HIS A 270 9.34 -16.66 15.42
C HIS A 270 8.91 -16.57 13.95
N CYS A 271 8.41 -15.40 13.51
CA CYS A 271 8.02 -15.18 12.12
C CYS A 271 9.27 -15.07 11.24
N ALA A 272 9.56 -16.11 10.46
CA ALA A 272 10.66 -16.11 9.48
C ALA A 272 10.51 -15.04 8.39
N ILE A 273 9.34 -14.40 8.30
CA ILE A 273 9.00 -13.30 7.38
C ILE A 273 9.59 -11.97 7.85
N ASN A 274 10.09 -11.88 9.09
CA ASN A 274 10.84 -10.71 9.55
C ASN A 274 12.16 -10.49 8.79
N SER A 275 12.52 -11.31 7.80
CA SER A 275 13.60 -11.05 6.85
C SER A 275 13.09 -10.92 5.41
N LEU A 276 12.43 -9.81 5.10
CA LEU A 276 12.04 -9.50 3.71
C LEU A 276 13.28 -9.11 2.90
N LEU A 277 13.89 -10.09 2.23
CA LEU A 277 14.91 -9.81 1.21
C LEU A 277 14.25 -9.35 -0.09
N ASP A 278 13.00 -9.75 -0.34
CA ASP A 278 12.26 -9.47 -1.56
C ASP A 278 10.94 -8.76 -1.20
N PHE A 279 10.66 -7.61 -1.79
CA PHE A 279 9.44 -6.83 -1.60
C PHE A 279 8.66 -6.74 -2.90
N ASP A 280 7.47 -7.33 -2.93
CA ASP A 280 6.47 -7.13 -3.97
C ASP A 280 5.58 -5.94 -3.59
N TYR A 281 5.46 -4.96 -4.49
CA TYR A 281 4.69 -3.74 -4.26
C TYR A 281 3.24 -3.99 -3.86
N ASP A 282 2.60 -5.06 -4.35
CA ASP A 282 1.23 -5.45 -3.96
C ASP A 282 1.09 -5.73 -2.45
N SER A 283 2.22 -5.96 -1.76
CA SER A 283 2.29 -6.22 -0.33
C SER A 283 2.13 -4.97 0.53
N ILE A 284 2.17 -3.78 -0.07
CA ILE A 284 2.12 -2.52 0.67
C ILE A 284 0.85 -2.37 1.52
N LYS A 285 -0.27 -2.97 1.07
CA LYS A 285 -1.55 -3.00 1.79
C LYS A 285 -1.50 -3.74 3.14
N TYR A 286 -0.43 -4.49 3.41
CA TYR A 286 -0.24 -5.20 4.67
C TYR A 286 0.58 -4.40 5.69
N ILE A 287 1.13 -3.24 5.30
CA ILE A 287 1.80 -2.34 6.22
C ILE A 287 0.72 -1.56 6.98
N LYS A 288 0.59 -1.86 8.27
CA LYS A 288 -0.53 -1.38 9.06
C LYS A 288 -0.41 0.11 9.33
N TYR A 289 -1.54 0.79 9.30
CA TYR A 289 -1.59 2.19 9.72
C TYR A 289 -1.38 2.30 11.22
N GLY A 290 -0.64 3.33 11.60
CA GLY A 290 -0.24 3.57 12.98
C GLY A 290 0.94 2.71 13.45
N GLU A 291 1.54 1.94 12.54
CA GLU A 291 2.82 1.30 12.82
C GLU A 291 3.92 2.36 12.96
N GLY A 292 4.84 2.15 13.91
CA GLY A 292 5.95 3.07 14.14
C GLY A 292 6.82 3.20 12.89
N THR A 293 7.15 4.45 12.53
CA THR A 293 7.99 4.77 11.36
C THR A 293 9.34 4.05 11.39
N ASP A 294 9.95 3.93 12.57
CA ASP A 294 11.19 3.16 12.77
C ASP A 294 11.05 1.71 12.34
N ARG A 295 9.91 1.08 12.62
CA ARG A 295 9.66 -0.31 12.24
C ARG A 295 9.44 -0.45 10.74
N ILE A 296 8.72 0.49 10.13
CA ILE A 296 8.56 0.54 8.69
C ILE A 296 9.95 0.70 8.04
N ASN A 297 10.79 1.61 8.52
CA ASN A 297 12.15 1.78 8.03
C ASN A 297 12.98 0.49 8.19
N GLN A 298 12.96 -0.15 9.36
CA GLN A 298 13.65 -1.43 9.59
C GLN A 298 13.20 -2.55 8.64
N LEU A 299 11.93 -2.56 8.22
CA LEU A 299 11.43 -3.50 7.22
C LEU A 299 12.10 -3.26 5.86
N PHE A 300 12.13 -2.00 5.41
CA PHE A 300 12.67 -1.63 4.09
C PHE A 300 14.21 -1.61 4.03
N GLU A 301 14.88 -1.43 5.17
CA GLU A 301 16.33 -1.53 5.29
C GLU A 301 16.88 -2.88 4.81
N ARG A 302 16.08 -3.94 4.92
CA ARG A 302 16.52 -5.32 4.63
C ARG A 302 16.26 -5.77 3.20
N VAL A 303 15.45 -5.00 2.46
CA VAL A 303 15.02 -5.33 1.10
C VAL A 303 16.21 -5.26 0.15
N LYS A 304 16.43 -6.34 -0.60
CA LYS A 304 17.44 -6.49 -1.64
C LYS A 304 16.83 -6.57 -3.03
N GLU A 305 15.61 -7.05 -3.14
CA GLU A 305 14.88 -7.17 -4.40
C GLU A 305 13.52 -6.47 -4.28
N PHE A 306 13.21 -5.63 -5.26
CA PHE A 306 11.92 -4.97 -5.38
C PHE A 306 11.25 -5.41 -6.67
N THR A 307 9.98 -5.81 -6.57
CA THR A 307 9.16 -6.17 -7.73
C THR A 307 7.88 -5.35 -7.73
N ILE A 308 7.51 -4.84 -8.90
CA ILE A 308 6.19 -4.23 -9.14
C ILE A 308 5.63 -4.75 -10.46
N LYS A 309 4.37 -5.16 -10.43
CA LYS A 309 3.57 -5.41 -11.62
C LYS A 309 2.65 -4.20 -11.81
N SER A 310 2.85 -3.48 -12.90
CA SER A 310 2.02 -2.32 -13.21
C SER A 310 0.57 -2.76 -13.46
N ASP A 311 -0.32 -1.85 -13.13
CA ASP A 311 -1.76 -1.98 -13.29
C ASP A 311 -2.31 -1.11 -14.43
N GLU A 312 -1.40 -0.53 -15.20
CA GLU A 312 -1.72 0.28 -16.37
C GLU A 312 -2.45 -0.50 -17.45
N ASN A 313 -2.33 -1.83 -17.48
CA ASN A 313 -3.14 -2.65 -18.38
C ASN A 313 -4.65 -2.47 -18.14
N ASP A 314 -5.06 -2.16 -16.92
CA ASP A 314 -6.48 -1.93 -16.60
C ASP A 314 -6.99 -0.57 -17.16
N HIS A 315 -6.15 0.21 -17.88
CA HIS A 315 -6.48 1.54 -18.41
C HIS A 315 -7.34 1.54 -19.69
N PHE A 316 -7.30 0.50 -20.53
CA PHE A 316 -7.94 0.58 -21.86
C PHE A 316 -9.05 -0.46 -22.10
N PHE A 317 -9.28 -1.37 -21.16
CA PHE A 317 -10.06 -2.57 -21.48
C PHE A 317 -11.56 -2.48 -21.21
N ASN A 318 -12.29 -2.98 -22.21
CA ASN A 318 -13.72 -3.21 -22.19
C ASN A 318 -14.08 -4.25 -21.10
N VAL A 319 -15.16 -3.97 -20.36
CA VAL A 319 -15.66 -4.60 -19.11
C VAL A 319 -15.91 -6.12 -19.15
N TYR A 320 -15.59 -6.80 -20.26
CA TYR A 320 -16.12 -8.13 -20.59
C TYR A 320 -15.16 -9.33 -20.40
N SER A 321 -13.96 -9.15 -19.85
CA SER A 321 -13.09 -10.30 -19.52
C SER A 321 -13.05 -10.53 -18.00
N ASP A 322 -13.19 -11.79 -17.58
CA ASP A 322 -13.22 -12.19 -16.16
C ASP A 322 -11.80 -12.33 -15.57
N ASP A 323 -10.75 -12.12 -16.38
CA ASP A 323 -9.35 -12.36 -16.01
C ASP A 323 -8.65 -11.14 -15.35
N TYR A 324 -9.39 -10.07 -15.04
CA TYR A 324 -8.77 -8.85 -14.47
C TYR A 324 -8.43 -9.00 -12.99
N LYS A 325 -7.20 -8.62 -12.66
CA LYS A 325 -6.69 -8.52 -11.27
C LYS A 325 -7.57 -7.62 -10.38
N ARG A 326 -8.37 -6.72 -10.98
CA ARG A 326 -9.17 -5.70 -10.29
C ARG A 326 -10.64 -5.70 -10.63
N TRP A 327 -11.15 -6.86 -10.99
CA TRP A 327 -12.56 -7.06 -11.29
C TRP A 327 -13.52 -6.60 -10.16
N TYR A 328 -13.03 -6.48 -8.92
CA TYR A 328 -13.78 -5.87 -7.82
C TYR A 328 -14.19 -4.40 -8.09
N MET A 329 -13.45 -3.65 -8.92
CA MET A 329 -13.80 -2.27 -9.27
C MET A 329 -15.06 -2.21 -10.14
N ILE A 330 -15.36 -3.27 -10.89
CA ILE A 330 -16.56 -3.38 -11.71
C ILE A 330 -17.69 -4.00 -10.87
N ARG A 331 -17.44 -5.17 -10.29
CA ARG A 331 -18.52 -5.97 -9.66
C ARG A 331 -18.87 -5.58 -8.24
N GLN A 332 -17.92 -5.00 -7.52
CA GLN A 332 -18.09 -4.65 -6.12
C GLN A 332 -18.08 -3.14 -5.98
N SER A 333 -18.56 -2.43 -7.01
CA SER A 333 -18.67 -0.98 -7.02
C SER A 333 -20.05 -0.48 -7.42
N PHE A 334 -20.45 0.65 -6.84
CA PHE A 334 -21.74 1.31 -7.06
C PHE A 334 -21.84 2.06 -8.40
N SER A 335 -20.82 2.05 -9.27
CA SER A 335 -20.85 2.84 -10.50
C SER A 335 -20.42 2.05 -11.73
N ASP A 336 -21.38 1.76 -12.60
CA ASP A 336 -21.14 0.98 -13.81
C ASP A 336 -20.53 1.79 -14.98
N LYS A 337 -20.34 3.13 -14.82
CA LYS A 337 -19.78 4.00 -15.89
C LYS A 337 -18.86 5.13 -15.41
N GLU A 338 -19.19 5.78 -14.29
CA GLU A 338 -18.35 6.88 -13.73
C GLU A 338 -17.06 6.36 -13.07
N GLY A 339 -17.09 5.13 -12.55
CA GLY A 339 -15.95 4.49 -11.90
C GLY A 339 -14.78 4.25 -12.84
N ASP A 340 -15.06 3.82 -14.08
CA ASP A 340 -14.04 3.52 -15.08
C ASP A 340 -13.29 4.78 -15.51
N THR A 341 -14.03 5.85 -15.83
CA THR A 341 -13.44 7.15 -16.21
C THR A 341 -12.56 7.70 -15.09
N TYR A 342 -13.00 7.54 -13.86
CA TYR A 342 -12.25 8.00 -12.70
C TYR A 342 -11.02 7.14 -12.41
N PHE A 343 -11.07 5.82 -12.66
CA PHE A 343 -9.90 4.95 -12.59
C PHE A 343 -8.81 5.39 -13.57
N TYR A 344 -9.17 5.65 -14.82
CA TYR A 344 -8.23 6.13 -15.85
C TYR A 344 -7.56 7.43 -15.43
N HIS A 345 -8.32 8.36 -14.89
CA HIS A 345 -7.73 9.58 -14.35
C HIS A 345 -6.88 9.31 -13.11
N ALA A 346 -7.27 8.39 -12.23
CA ALA A 346 -6.54 8.13 -11.00
C ALA A 346 -5.17 7.51 -11.28
N ILE A 347 -5.11 6.49 -12.16
CA ILE A 347 -3.85 5.80 -12.46
C ILE A 347 -2.83 6.77 -13.03
N GLU A 348 -3.20 7.68 -13.91
CA GLU A 348 -2.29 8.66 -14.50
C GLU A 348 -1.72 9.70 -13.49
N ARG A 349 -2.27 9.78 -12.27
CA ARG A 349 -1.92 10.83 -11.33
C ARG A 349 -0.67 10.48 -10.53
N LYS A 350 0.17 11.49 -10.31
CA LYS A 350 1.38 11.36 -9.48
C LYS A 350 1.08 10.90 -8.05
N ASP A 351 -0.13 11.13 -7.53
CA ASP A 351 -0.55 10.79 -6.17
C ASP A 351 -1.19 9.40 -6.03
N TYR A 352 -1.11 8.60 -7.10
CA TYR A 352 -1.70 7.26 -7.19
C TYR A 352 -0.91 6.19 -6.42
N LEU A 353 0.40 6.10 -6.67
CA LEU A 353 1.28 5.14 -6.02
C LEU A 353 1.83 5.71 -4.72
N VAL A 354 1.80 4.91 -3.66
CA VAL A 354 2.46 5.21 -2.40
C VAL A 354 3.96 5.07 -2.57
N HIS A 355 4.70 6.12 -2.24
CA HIS A 355 6.16 6.12 -2.20
C HIS A 355 6.66 5.37 -0.96
N LEU A 356 7.62 4.49 -1.20
CA LEU A 356 8.22 3.65 -0.17
C LEU A 356 9.36 4.38 0.54
N PRO A 357 9.71 3.99 1.78
CA PRO A 357 10.92 4.47 2.44
C PRO A 357 12.17 4.05 1.67
N ALA A 358 13.30 4.67 2.01
CA ALA A 358 14.59 4.32 1.43
C ALA A 358 14.92 2.84 1.71
N MET A 359 15.44 2.15 0.68
CA MET A 359 15.88 0.77 0.77
C MET A 359 17.41 0.69 0.62
N PRO A 360 18.19 0.91 1.70
CA PRO A 360 19.65 0.98 1.64
C PRO A 360 20.36 -0.24 1.07
N ASN A 361 19.74 -1.41 1.13
CA ASN A 361 20.30 -2.67 0.65
C ASN A 361 19.72 -3.13 -0.69
N LEU A 362 18.92 -2.29 -1.36
CA LEU A 362 18.27 -2.63 -2.62
C LEU A 362 19.31 -2.83 -3.73
N LYS A 363 19.29 -4.03 -4.31
CA LYS A 363 20.19 -4.44 -5.39
C LYS A 363 19.46 -4.70 -6.69
N ARG A 364 18.19 -5.14 -6.65
CA ARG A 364 17.44 -5.53 -7.84
C ARG A 364 16.08 -4.86 -7.89
N ILE A 365 15.75 -4.30 -9.05
CA ILE A 365 14.40 -3.79 -9.36
C ILE A 365 13.87 -4.55 -10.56
N THR A 366 12.67 -5.12 -10.43
CA THR A 366 11.95 -5.78 -11.50
C THR A 366 10.59 -5.12 -11.68
N VAL A 367 10.35 -4.57 -12.87
CA VAL A 367 9.09 -3.97 -13.27
C VAL A 367 8.48 -4.85 -14.36
N THR A 368 7.24 -5.29 -14.17
CA THR A 368 6.53 -6.13 -15.13
C THR A 368 5.24 -5.47 -15.59
N GLU A 369 4.86 -5.74 -16.84
CA GLU A 369 3.64 -5.20 -17.47
C GLU A 369 3.60 -3.67 -17.43
N TYR A 370 4.73 -3.02 -17.65
CA TYR A 370 4.82 -1.56 -17.68
C TYR A 370 4.29 -1.02 -19.00
N TYR A 371 3.30 -0.14 -18.97
CA TYR A 371 2.79 0.51 -20.19
C TYR A 371 3.43 1.88 -20.36
N GLY A 372 3.72 2.53 -19.23
CA GLY A 372 4.40 3.81 -19.19
C GLY A 372 3.54 4.95 -19.69
N TYR A 373 2.31 5.07 -19.17
CA TYR A 373 1.38 6.13 -19.50
C TYR A 373 1.92 7.52 -19.08
N LYS A 374 1.32 8.15 -18.08
CA LYS A 374 1.74 9.48 -17.62
C LYS A 374 2.94 9.35 -16.68
N SER A 375 3.04 10.23 -15.70
CA SER A 375 4.22 10.32 -14.84
C SER A 375 4.13 9.49 -13.57
N ASN A 376 3.01 8.83 -13.27
CA ASN A 376 2.79 8.12 -12.00
C ASN A 376 3.86 7.06 -11.68
N TYR A 377 4.02 6.01 -12.51
CA TYR A 377 4.99 4.95 -12.32
C TYR A 377 6.41 5.45 -12.52
N SER A 378 6.64 6.31 -13.52
CA SER A 378 7.95 6.90 -13.76
C SER A 378 8.42 7.75 -12.58
N SER A 379 7.52 8.51 -11.94
CA SER A 379 7.76 9.27 -10.71
C SER A 379 8.03 8.35 -9.53
N PHE A 380 7.22 7.29 -9.37
CA PHE A 380 7.42 6.29 -8.31
C PHE A 380 8.78 5.60 -8.43
N LEU A 381 9.13 5.10 -9.61
CA LEU A 381 10.43 4.48 -9.88
C LEU A 381 11.56 5.48 -9.68
N THR A 382 11.41 6.72 -10.14
CA THR A 382 12.37 7.78 -9.87
C THR A 382 12.59 7.97 -8.38
N SER A 383 11.51 8.07 -7.59
CA SER A 383 11.58 8.21 -6.13
C SER A 383 12.30 7.02 -5.47
N LEU A 384 12.02 5.79 -5.91
CA LEU A 384 12.68 4.59 -5.42
C LEU A 384 14.19 4.62 -5.74
N ILE A 385 14.54 4.97 -6.97
CA ILE A 385 15.92 5.05 -7.46
C ILE A 385 16.71 6.15 -6.73
N THR A 386 16.11 7.33 -6.52
CA THR A 386 16.78 8.48 -5.89
C THR A 386 16.90 8.33 -4.38
N SER A 387 15.97 7.61 -3.74
CA SER A 387 16.06 7.31 -2.30
C SER A 387 16.98 6.15 -1.97
N THR A 388 17.34 5.32 -2.96
CA THR A 388 18.30 4.23 -2.77
C THR A 388 19.73 4.78 -2.75
N PRO A 389 20.49 4.57 -1.65
CA PRO A 389 21.90 4.96 -1.55
C PRO A 389 22.75 4.37 -2.67
N ASN A 390 23.76 5.12 -3.10
CA ASN A 390 24.60 4.81 -4.26
C ASN A 390 26.11 5.00 -4.02
N GLY A 391 26.55 5.04 -2.76
CA GLY A 391 27.93 5.22 -2.33
C GLY A 391 28.53 3.96 -1.68
N ASP A 392 29.86 3.92 -1.54
CA ASP A 392 30.59 2.90 -0.77
C ASP A 392 30.32 1.43 -1.17
N GLY A 393 30.04 1.19 -2.45
CA GLY A 393 29.72 -0.15 -2.98
C GLY A 393 28.27 -0.60 -2.73
N HIS A 394 27.42 0.30 -2.21
CA HIS A 394 25.97 0.13 -2.11
C HIS A 394 25.27 0.78 -3.30
N GLY A 395 24.23 0.14 -3.81
CA GLY A 395 23.37 0.67 -4.87
C GLY A 395 22.74 -0.41 -5.73
N ILE A 396 22.00 0.03 -6.73
CA ILE A 396 21.23 -0.85 -7.63
C ILE A 396 22.21 -1.60 -8.55
N GLU A 397 22.21 -2.92 -8.46
CA GLU A 397 23.04 -3.80 -9.27
C GLU A 397 22.31 -4.29 -10.53
N SER A 398 20.99 -4.47 -10.48
CA SER A 398 20.21 -4.94 -11.63
C SER A 398 18.88 -4.21 -11.74
N PHE A 399 18.58 -3.77 -12.96
CA PHE A 399 17.28 -3.22 -13.31
C PHE A 399 16.68 -4.02 -14.46
N ARG A 400 15.44 -4.49 -14.29
CA ARG A 400 14.68 -5.17 -15.34
C ARG A 400 13.32 -4.51 -15.50
N ILE A 401 12.94 -4.26 -16.74
CA ILE A 401 11.60 -3.80 -17.09
C ILE A 401 11.06 -4.56 -18.31
N ASP A 402 9.82 -5.02 -18.19
CA ASP A 402 9.06 -5.62 -19.27
C ASP A 402 7.95 -4.61 -19.68
N ILE A 403 8.18 -3.93 -20.79
CA ILE A 403 7.32 -2.90 -21.38
C ILE A 403 6.31 -3.54 -22.33
N LYS A 404 5.05 -3.12 -22.23
CA LYS A 404 3.92 -3.53 -23.06
C LYS A 404 3.19 -2.30 -23.61
N LYS A 405 2.39 -2.49 -24.64
CA LYS A 405 1.33 -1.55 -25.04
C LYS A 405 -0.02 -2.26 -24.93
N ASP A 406 -1.08 -1.46 -24.92
CA ASP A 406 -2.43 -2.01 -25.04
C ASP A 406 -2.76 -2.40 -26.49
N GLU A 407 -3.94 -2.99 -26.69
CA GLU A 407 -4.42 -3.46 -28.01
C GLU A 407 -4.56 -2.33 -29.04
N CYS A 408 -4.56 -1.07 -28.60
CA CYS A 408 -4.65 0.11 -29.45
C CYS A 408 -3.31 0.85 -29.56
N ASP A 409 -2.22 0.17 -29.19
CA ASP A 409 -0.86 0.71 -29.15
C ASP A 409 -0.71 1.97 -28.26
N TYR A 410 -1.58 2.16 -27.27
CA TYR A 410 -1.45 3.20 -26.25
C TYR A 410 -0.64 2.71 -25.03
N PRO A 411 0.02 3.63 -24.31
CA PRO A 411 0.22 5.04 -24.66
C PRO A 411 1.09 5.21 -25.92
N GLU A 412 0.92 6.31 -26.67
CA GLU A 412 1.69 6.61 -27.89
C GLU A 412 3.21 6.51 -27.66
N PHE A 413 3.67 6.90 -26.48
CA PHE A 413 5.04 6.67 -26.03
C PHE A 413 5.04 6.17 -24.58
N SER A 414 6.04 5.36 -24.24
CA SER A 414 6.27 4.84 -22.90
C SER A 414 7.21 5.77 -22.15
N ASN A 415 6.76 6.28 -21.01
CA ASN A 415 7.54 7.18 -20.18
C ASN A 415 8.75 6.47 -19.57
N LEU A 416 9.97 6.82 -20.00
CA LEU A 416 11.21 6.21 -19.51
C LEU A 416 12.09 7.15 -18.67
N PHE A 417 11.54 8.26 -18.17
CA PHE A 417 12.34 9.29 -17.49
C PHE A 417 13.08 8.81 -16.23
N PHE A 418 12.65 7.70 -15.61
CA PHE A 418 13.36 7.07 -14.49
C PHE A 418 14.71 6.45 -14.89
N LEU A 419 14.98 6.20 -16.18
CA LEU A 419 16.28 5.69 -16.63
C LEU A 419 17.41 6.70 -16.43
N ALA A 420 17.14 7.98 -16.61
CA ALA A 420 18.12 9.04 -16.39
C ALA A 420 18.65 9.09 -14.94
N PRO A 421 17.81 9.14 -13.88
CA PRO A 421 18.30 9.05 -12.50
C PRO A 421 18.95 7.69 -12.21
N LEU A 422 18.49 6.58 -12.79
CA LEU A 422 19.12 5.26 -12.61
C LEU A 422 20.57 5.28 -13.11
N LEU A 423 20.80 5.70 -14.35
CA LEU A 423 22.12 5.77 -14.97
C LEU A 423 22.99 6.86 -14.33
N ARG A 424 22.38 7.98 -13.91
CA ARG A 424 23.11 9.06 -13.26
C ARG A 424 23.66 8.64 -11.90
N LEU A 425 22.84 7.98 -11.09
CA LEU A 425 23.13 7.69 -9.69
C LEU A 425 23.82 6.33 -9.51
N HIS A 426 23.45 5.31 -10.29
CA HIS A 426 23.85 3.92 -10.03
C HIS A 426 24.76 3.33 -11.11
N SER A 427 25.31 4.12 -12.04
CA SER A 427 26.23 3.60 -13.09
C SER A 427 27.43 2.82 -12.55
N ASN A 428 27.92 3.17 -11.35
CA ASN A 428 29.09 2.54 -10.74
C ASN A 428 28.78 1.19 -10.07
N THR A 429 27.51 0.95 -9.74
CA THR A 429 27.04 -0.25 -9.02
C THR A 429 26.25 -1.19 -9.92
N LEU A 430 25.67 -0.66 -11.00
CA LEU A 430 24.96 -1.42 -12.01
C LEU A 430 25.85 -2.51 -12.62
N LYS A 431 25.29 -3.71 -12.70
CA LYS A 431 25.83 -4.89 -13.38
C LYS A 431 24.98 -5.25 -14.59
N SER A 432 23.67 -5.01 -14.53
CA SER A 432 22.78 -5.25 -15.65
C SER A 432 21.57 -4.31 -15.74
N ILE A 433 21.22 -3.94 -16.96
CA ILE A 433 19.93 -3.34 -17.32
C ILE A 433 19.29 -4.22 -18.40
N VAL A 434 18.05 -4.65 -18.17
CA VAL A 434 17.28 -5.44 -19.12
C VAL A 434 15.98 -4.72 -19.44
N ILE A 435 15.81 -4.32 -20.69
CA ILE A 435 14.58 -3.71 -21.21
C ILE A 435 13.99 -4.70 -22.21
N ARG A 436 12.81 -5.24 -21.90
CA ARG A 436 12.02 -6.05 -22.83
C ARG A 436 10.91 -5.20 -23.40
N TYR A 437 10.94 -4.96 -24.70
CA TYR A 437 10.00 -4.10 -25.42
C TYR A 437 9.71 -4.68 -26.82
N ILE A 438 9.15 -5.89 -26.83
CA ILE A 438 9.05 -6.71 -28.03
C ILE A 438 7.77 -6.39 -28.82
N GLU A 439 6.66 -6.19 -28.11
CA GLU A 439 5.33 -5.99 -28.68
C GLU A 439 5.05 -4.49 -28.81
N SER A 440 4.57 -4.06 -29.97
CA SER A 440 4.05 -2.69 -30.21
C SER A 440 4.98 -1.52 -29.84
N CYS A 441 6.31 -1.71 -29.88
CA CYS A 441 7.25 -0.62 -29.69
C CYS A 441 7.13 0.42 -30.82
N HIS A 442 6.93 1.70 -30.54
CA HIS A 442 6.90 2.75 -31.59
C HIS A 442 8.30 3.27 -31.93
N ASP A 443 8.42 3.97 -33.07
CA ASP A 443 9.68 4.61 -33.46
C ASP A 443 10.01 5.76 -32.46
N ASP A 444 9.01 6.55 -32.03
CA ASP A 444 9.14 7.62 -31.03
C ASP A 444 9.67 7.12 -29.67
N ASP A 445 9.29 5.90 -29.27
CA ASP A 445 9.82 5.27 -28.06
C ASP A 445 11.32 5.00 -28.14
N MET A 446 11.77 4.59 -29.32
CA MET A 446 13.19 4.35 -29.59
C MET A 446 13.95 5.66 -29.65
N GLU A 447 13.37 6.72 -30.23
CA GLU A 447 13.96 8.06 -30.20
C GLU A 447 14.13 8.57 -28.77
N LEU A 448 13.11 8.45 -27.92
CA LEU A 448 13.20 8.84 -26.50
C LEU A 448 14.25 8.01 -25.76
N LEU A 449 14.30 6.69 -25.98
CA LEU A 449 15.30 5.82 -25.37
C LEU A 449 16.72 6.22 -25.81
N LEU A 450 16.92 6.44 -27.10
CA LEU A 450 18.21 6.88 -27.65
C LEU A 450 18.62 8.22 -27.03
N GLN A 451 17.72 9.21 -27.00
CA GLN A 451 17.96 10.51 -26.40
C GLN A 451 18.45 10.40 -24.95
N ILE A 452 17.78 9.57 -24.13
CA ILE A 452 18.22 9.32 -22.75
C ILE A 452 19.62 8.70 -22.74
N LEU A 453 19.87 7.68 -23.56
CA LEU A 453 21.15 6.96 -23.58
C LEU A 453 22.31 7.80 -24.13
N THR A 454 22.06 8.76 -25.02
CA THR A 454 23.08 9.65 -25.62
C THR A 454 23.89 10.35 -24.53
N ASP A 455 23.20 10.88 -23.52
CA ASP A 455 23.82 11.60 -22.41
C ASP A 455 24.67 10.69 -21.50
N PHE A 456 24.50 9.36 -21.61
CA PHE A 456 25.18 8.38 -20.79
C PHE A 456 26.16 7.49 -21.57
N ILE A 457 26.41 7.73 -22.86
CA ILE A 457 27.40 6.98 -23.64
C ILE A 457 28.76 6.87 -22.91
N PRO A 458 29.36 7.97 -22.39
CA PRO A 458 30.67 7.87 -21.75
C PRO A 458 30.63 6.93 -20.53
N LYS A 459 29.53 6.95 -19.77
CA LYS A 459 29.35 6.07 -18.61
C LYS A 459 29.13 4.61 -19.02
N LEU A 460 28.36 4.37 -20.08
CA LEU A 460 28.14 3.03 -20.64
C LEU A 460 29.44 2.43 -21.19
N GLU A 461 30.33 3.26 -21.76
CA GLU A 461 31.65 2.83 -22.23
C GLU A 461 32.63 2.60 -21.07
N GLN A 462 32.59 3.46 -20.04
CA GLN A 462 33.46 3.38 -18.87
C GLN A 462 33.12 2.21 -17.95
N HIS A 463 31.83 1.96 -17.73
CA HIS A 463 31.34 0.94 -16.80
C HIS A 463 30.82 -0.25 -17.61
N SER A 464 31.53 -1.37 -17.55
CA SER A 464 31.23 -2.58 -18.33
C SER A 464 30.03 -3.37 -17.80
N PHE A 465 28.89 -2.71 -17.59
CA PHE A 465 27.65 -3.37 -17.19
C PHE A 465 26.86 -3.87 -18.41
N SER A 466 26.14 -4.98 -18.23
CA SER A 466 25.38 -5.61 -19.31
C SER A 466 24.10 -4.84 -19.58
N PHE A 467 24.02 -4.17 -20.72
CA PHE A 467 22.77 -3.59 -21.21
C PHE A 467 22.12 -4.56 -22.20
N ILE A 468 20.87 -4.96 -21.98
CA ILE A 468 20.14 -5.87 -22.87
C ILE A 468 18.80 -5.26 -23.26
N LEU A 469 18.66 -4.95 -24.54
CA LEU A 469 17.42 -4.48 -25.15
C LEU A 469 16.82 -5.61 -26.00
N TYR A 470 15.61 -6.04 -25.68
CA TYR A 470 14.80 -6.91 -26.52
C TYR A 470 13.74 -6.07 -27.22
N ALA A 471 13.99 -5.64 -28.44
CA ALA A 471 13.05 -4.83 -29.23
C ALA A 471 13.17 -5.12 -30.72
N ASP A 472 12.28 -4.52 -31.53
CA ASP A 472 12.41 -4.56 -32.99
C ASP A 472 13.59 -3.69 -33.44
N TYR A 473 14.62 -4.38 -33.92
CA TYR A 473 15.86 -3.77 -34.37
C TYR A 473 15.68 -2.83 -35.57
N GLY A 474 14.72 -3.13 -36.46
CA GLY A 474 14.44 -2.27 -37.61
C GLY A 474 13.95 -0.89 -37.17
N LYS A 475 13.19 -0.82 -36.07
CA LYS A 475 12.73 0.45 -35.48
C LYS A 475 13.89 1.23 -34.86
N LEU A 476 14.75 0.54 -34.11
CA LEU A 476 15.97 1.15 -33.55
C LEU A 476 16.87 1.73 -34.64
N GLU A 477 17.05 1.04 -35.77
CA GLU A 477 17.85 1.56 -36.88
C GLU A 477 17.22 2.79 -37.55
N ARG A 478 15.88 2.83 -37.68
CA ARG A 478 15.18 4.01 -38.22
C ARG A 478 15.27 5.22 -37.31
N ALA A 479 15.17 5.02 -36.00
CA ALA A 479 15.29 6.08 -35.00
C ALA A 479 16.72 6.67 -34.91
N CYS A 480 17.74 6.00 -35.47
CA CYS A 480 19.11 6.50 -35.46
C CYS A 480 19.32 7.53 -36.60
N GLN A 481 19.10 8.81 -36.31
CA GLN A 481 19.13 9.87 -37.31
C GLN A 481 20.52 10.47 -37.51
N ASP A 482 21.39 10.47 -36.49
CA ASP A 482 22.69 11.13 -36.55
C ASP A 482 23.92 10.24 -36.20
N GLY A 483 25.11 10.85 -36.17
CA GLY A 483 26.36 10.16 -35.87
C GLY A 483 26.50 9.70 -34.41
N LEU A 484 25.86 10.42 -33.47
CA LEU A 484 25.81 10.07 -32.04
C LEU A 484 24.86 8.88 -31.82
N ASP A 485 23.71 8.87 -32.49
CA ASP A 485 22.77 7.75 -32.46
C ASP A 485 23.41 6.48 -33.01
N ARG A 486 24.19 6.59 -34.09
CA ARG A 486 24.97 5.47 -34.63
C ARG A 486 26.01 4.98 -33.63
N LYS A 487 26.62 5.88 -32.84
CA LYS A 487 27.52 5.49 -31.77
C LYS A 487 26.79 4.70 -30.69
N ILE A 488 25.60 5.14 -30.25
CA ILE A 488 24.76 4.41 -29.28
C ILE A 488 24.35 3.07 -29.84
N SER A 489 23.86 3.02 -31.08
CA SER A 489 23.54 1.76 -31.77
C SER A 489 24.75 0.83 -31.80
N SER A 490 25.96 1.35 -32.01
CA SER A 490 27.19 0.55 -31.97
C SER A 490 27.56 0.07 -30.56
N VAL A 491 27.36 0.91 -29.53
CA VAL A 491 27.57 0.56 -28.11
C VAL A 491 26.56 -0.50 -27.68
N LEU A 492 25.29 -0.33 -28.04
CA LEU A 492 24.26 -1.33 -27.87
C LEU A 492 24.67 -2.60 -28.63
N ARG A 493 25.04 -2.57 -29.91
CA ARG A 493 25.50 -3.76 -30.64
C ARG A 493 26.70 -4.47 -29.99
N ARG A 494 27.61 -3.74 -29.33
CA ARG A 494 28.80 -4.31 -28.65
C ARG A 494 28.52 -4.80 -27.22
N ALA A 495 27.72 -4.07 -26.46
CA ALA A 495 27.37 -4.39 -25.06
C ALA A 495 26.20 -5.37 -24.94
N VAL A 496 25.35 -5.45 -25.97
CA VAL A 496 24.10 -6.21 -25.97
C VAL A 496 24.34 -7.56 -26.64
N ARG A 497 24.00 -8.65 -25.93
CA ARG A 497 23.49 -9.84 -26.61
C ARG A 497 22.16 -9.44 -27.23
N LEU A 498 22.19 -8.85 -28.44
CA LEU A 498 21.00 -8.52 -29.22
C LEU A 498 20.41 -9.86 -29.64
N ARG A 499 19.57 -10.44 -28.79
CA ARG A 499 18.72 -11.54 -29.18
C ARG A 499 17.54 -10.93 -29.92
N CYS A 500 17.79 -10.54 -31.16
CA CYS A 500 16.74 -10.21 -32.10
C CYS A 500 15.86 -11.46 -32.24
N LEU A 501 14.59 -11.33 -31.88
CA LEU A 501 13.57 -12.37 -32.05
C LEU A 501 13.19 -12.62 -33.51
N TRP A 502 13.97 -12.09 -34.46
CA TRP A 502 13.78 -12.31 -35.90
C TRP A 502 13.76 -13.80 -36.28
N PHE A 503 14.30 -14.68 -35.42
CA PHE A 503 14.27 -16.13 -35.62
C PHE A 503 12.97 -16.85 -35.21
N LEU A 504 12.14 -16.28 -34.33
CA LEU A 504 10.91 -16.96 -33.87
C LEU A 504 9.71 -16.71 -34.79
N HIS A 505 9.66 -15.57 -35.48
CA HIS A 505 8.55 -15.26 -36.38
C HIS A 505 8.62 -16.03 -37.72
N GLN A 506 9.80 -16.46 -38.16
CA GLN A 506 9.93 -17.32 -39.36
C GLN A 506 9.66 -18.81 -39.08
N GLN A 507 9.79 -19.29 -37.84
CA GLN A 507 9.44 -20.67 -37.49
C GLN A 507 7.95 -20.90 -37.17
N GLN A 508 7.16 -19.83 -37.03
CA GLN A 508 5.69 -19.93 -36.95
C GLN A 508 4.99 -19.68 -38.31
N GLN A 509 5.76 -19.33 -39.34
CA GLN A 509 5.26 -19.16 -40.72
C GLN A 509 5.87 -20.18 -41.71
N SER A 510 6.60 -21.18 -41.20
CA SER A 510 7.01 -22.40 -41.91
C SER A 510 6.39 -23.61 -41.23
#